data_AF-A0A2Z4UP42-F1
#
_entry.id   AF-A0A2Z4UP42-F1
#
_cell.length_a   1.000
_cell.length_b   1.000
_cell.length_c   1.000
_cell.angle_alpha   90.00
_cell.angle_beta   90.00
_cell.angle_gamma   90.00
#
_symmetry.space_group_name_H-M   'P 1'
#
loop_
_entity.id
_entity.type
_entity.pdbx_description
1 polymer ?
#
loop_
_entity_poly.entity_id
_entity_poly.type
_entity_poly.pdbx_seq_one_letter_code
_entity_poly.pdbx_strand_id
1 'polypeptide(L)'
;MGILKTLMSFLRTKGVGIAVLAVGALLALASGQRSAAAFLSLSAPISIFQLEQGREVTTQQLAKVEKDVRAALAYGVNEAELSGQLSYISLRRLLRGAQTTAAREEFQKVLTDVERALKSRPLDAHLWTRYTHLSYLLDGLSPYTVTALDRSFLYGSQEWELFEFRMILCLLEWDRLPSSLKDKAREQIEFGATNPTIWGHILADLPQSARERLLGFLTAVSADTKTALYIEGTLRRRRETN
;
A
#
# COMPACT_ATOMS: atom_id res chain seq x y z
N MET A 1 -5.41 -35.93 -61.18
CA MET A 1 -6.16 -35.45 -59.99
C MET A 1 -5.48 -35.77 -58.63
N GLY A 2 -4.31 -36.44 -58.59
CA GLY A 2 -3.59 -36.74 -57.34
C GLY A 2 -2.64 -35.64 -56.85
N ILE A 3 -1.91 -34.99 -57.76
CA ILE A 3 -0.85 -34.02 -57.40
C ILE A 3 -1.41 -32.78 -56.68
N LEU A 4 -2.58 -32.29 -57.07
CA LEU A 4 -3.23 -31.13 -56.44
C LEU A 4 -3.69 -31.44 -55.00
N LYS A 5 -4.17 -32.67 -54.74
CA LYS A 5 -4.54 -33.14 -53.40
C LYS A 5 -3.30 -33.29 -52.51
N THR A 6 -2.19 -33.79 -53.05
CA THR A 6 -0.93 -33.92 -52.32
C THR A 6 -0.34 -32.55 -51.98
N LEU A 7 -0.38 -31.58 -52.90
CA LEU A 7 0.11 -30.22 -52.67
C LEU A 7 -0.72 -29.48 -51.61
N MET A 8 -2.06 -29.58 -51.68
CA MET A 8 -2.97 -29.01 -50.67
C MET A 8 -2.84 -29.67 -49.29
N SER A 9 -2.63 -30.99 -49.24
CA SER A 9 -2.36 -31.73 -48.00
C SER A 9 -1.05 -31.30 -47.35
N PHE A 10 0.00 -31.10 -48.16
CA PHE A 10 1.32 -30.68 -47.71
C PHE A 10 1.35 -29.22 -47.24
N LEU A 11 0.63 -28.32 -47.93
CA LEU A 11 0.45 -26.93 -47.50
C LEU A 11 -0.37 -26.82 -46.21
N ARG A 12 -1.39 -27.67 -46.04
CA ARG A 12 -2.23 -27.72 -44.83
C ARG A 12 -1.46 -28.27 -43.61
N THR A 13 -0.66 -29.32 -43.80
CA THR A 13 0.18 -29.89 -42.71
C THR A 13 1.36 -28.99 -42.34
N LYS A 14 2.02 -28.36 -43.32
CA LYS A 14 3.07 -27.37 -43.04
C LYS A 14 2.53 -26.07 -42.44
N GLY A 15 1.37 -25.60 -42.89
CA GLY A 15 0.68 -24.44 -42.31
C GLY A 15 0.29 -24.67 -40.85
N VAL A 16 -0.19 -25.87 -40.53
CA VAL A 16 -0.48 -26.28 -39.14
C VAL A 16 0.80 -26.40 -38.32
N GLY A 17 1.88 -26.99 -38.86
CA GLY A 17 3.18 -27.07 -38.16
C GLY A 17 3.81 -25.71 -37.86
N ILE A 18 3.75 -24.76 -38.80
CA ILE A 18 4.23 -23.38 -38.61
C ILE A 18 3.36 -22.64 -37.59
N ALA A 19 2.03 -22.81 -37.64
CA ALA A 19 1.12 -22.21 -36.66
C ALA A 19 1.38 -22.74 -35.25
N VAL A 20 1.58 -24.05 -35.08
CA VAL A 20 1.91 -24.66 -33.77
C VAL A 20 3.25 -24.16 -33.24
N LEU A 21 4.29 -24.04 -34.09
CA LEU A 21 5.57 -23.48 -33.69
C LEU A 21 5.49 -22.00 -33.33
N ALA A 22 4.72 -21.21 -34.08
CA ALA A 22 4.50 -19.80 -33.78
C ALA A 22 3.75 -19.63 -32.44
N VAL A 23 2.69 -20.40 -32.21
CA VAL A 23 1.97 -20.41 -30.93
C VAL A 23 2.88 -20.89 -29.79
N GLY A 24 3.67 -21.95 -30.01
CA GLY A 24 4.64 -22.45 -29.03
C GLY A 24 5.72 -21.44 -28.67
N ALA A 25 6.26 -20.71 -29.66
CA ALA A 25 7.23 -19.64 -29.43
C ALA A 25 6.61 -18.45 -28.68
N LEU A 26 5.37 -18.06 -29.03
CA LEU A 26 4.63 -17.02 -28.31
C LEU A 26 4.35 -17.41 -26.85
N LEU A 27 3.97 -18.66 -26.60
CA LEU A 27 3.78 -19.19 -25.25
C LEU A 27 5.10 -19.24 -24.46
N ALA A 28 6.20 -19.64 -25.09
CA ALA A 28 7.52 -19.66 -24.47
C ALA A 28 8.00 -18.24 -24.11
N LEU A 29 7.81 -17.26 -25.00
CA LEU A 29 8.12 -15.86 -24.73
C LEU A 29 7.25 -15.28 -23.60
N ALA A 30 5.94 -15.53 -23.63
CA ALA A 30 5.03 -15.09 -22.58
C ALA A 30 5.37 -15.74 -21.22
N SER A 31 5.75 -17.02 -21.22
CA SER A 31 6.22 -17.71 -20.02
C SER A 31 7.56 -17.14 -19.53
N GLY A 32 8.50 -16.85 -20.43
CA GLY A 32 9.79 -16.26 -20.10
C GLY A 32 9.66 -14.89 -19.45
N GLN A 33 8.81 -14.02 -20.00
CA GLN A 33 8.52 -12.71 -19.41
C GLN A 33 7.92 -12.81 -18.01
N ARG A 34 6.96 -13.73 -17.81
CA ARG A 34 6.35 -13.96 -16.48
C ARG A 34 7.34 -14.50 -15.46
N SER A 35 8.19 -15.45 -15.84
CA SER A 35 9.20 -16.03 -14.96
C SER A 35 10.28 -14.99 -14.58
N ALA A 36 10.75 -14.20 -15.55
CA ALA A 36 11.73 -13.15 -15.29
C ALA A 36 11.17 -12.06 -14.38
N ALA A 37 9.94 -11.61 -14.63
CA ALA A 37 9.26 -10.65 -13.76
C ALA A 37 9.08 -11.19 -12.34
N ALA A 38 8.61 -12.43 -12.18
CA ALA A 38 8.41 -13.06 -10.88
C ALA A 38 9.72 -13.23 -10.09
N PHE A 39 10.82 -13.59 -10.77
CA PHE A 39 12.13 -13.71 -10.15
C PHE A 39 12.63 -12.36 -9.64
N LEU A 40 12.52 -11.31 -10.47
CA LEU A 40 12.91 -9.95 -10.09
C LEU A 40 12.05 -9.42 -8.94
N SER A 41 10.74 -9.65 -8.97
CA SER A 41 9.84 -9.13 -7.92
C SER A 41 9.86 -9.92 -6.62
N LEU A 42 10.58 -11.05 -6.52
CA LEU A 42 10.52 -11.94 -5.35
C LEU A 42 10.95 -11.26 -4.05
N SER A 43 11.83 -10.26 -4.13
CA SER A 43 12.32 -9.52 -2.95
C SER A 43 11.23 -8.67 -2.30
N ALA A 44 10.24 -8.19 -3.05
CA ALA A 44 9.17 -7.35 -2.55
C ALA A 44 8.25 -8.02 -1.52
N PRO A 45 7.58 -9.16 -1.79
CA PRO A 45 6.70 -9.79 -0.82
C PRO A 45 7.45 -10.21 0.45
N ILE A 46 8.72 -10.60 0.34
CA ILE A 46 9.58 -10.92 1.51
C ILE A 46 9.80 -9.69 2.38
N SER A 47 10.19 -8.56 1.77
CA SER A 47 10.40 -7.31 2.52
C SER A 47 9.12 -6.72 3.07
N ILE A 48 7.99 -6.84 2.36
CA ILE A 48 6.66 -6.44 2.85
C ILE A 48 6.32 -7.24 4.11
N PHE A 49 6.42 -8.56 4.04
CA PHE A 49 6.17 -9.42 5.20
C PHE A 49 7.08 -9.09 6.38
N GLN A 50 8.37 -8.84 6.15
CA GLN A 50 9.29 -8.42 7.22
C GLN A 50 8.85 -7.10 7.87
N LEU A 51 8.45 -6.12 7.07
CA LEU A 51 7.97 -4.82 7.56
C LEU A 51 6.66 -4.94 8.35
N GLU A 52 5.75 -5.82 7.93
CA GLU A 52 4.48 -6.10 8.63
C GLU A 52 4.72 -6.82 9.96
N GLN A 53 5.74 -7.66 10.04
CA GLN A 53 6.18 -8.30 11.29
C GLN A 53 7.00 -7.36 12.20
N GLY A 54 7.04 -6.06 11.90
CA GLY A 54 7.79 -5.07 12.68
C GLY A 54 9.32 -5.24 12.60
N ARG A 55 9.83 -6.04 11.66
CA ARG A 55 11.28 -6.19 11.48
C ARG A 55 11.86 -4.97 10.79
N GLU A 56 13.10 -4.68 11.15
CA GLU A 56 13.82 -3.57 10.54
C GLU A 56 14.35 -3.97 9.15
N VAL A 57 13.97 -3.20 8.13
CA VAL A 57 14.51 -3.29 6.78
C VAL A 57 15.19 -1.96 6.46
N THR A 58 16.48 -1.99 6.14
CA THR A 58 17.29 -0.78 5.97
C THR A 58 16.88 0.01 4.74
N THR A 59 17.15 1.32 4.72
CA THR A 59 16.90 2.18 3.54
C THR A 59 17.59 1.64 2.28
N GLN A 60 18.79 1.08 2.41
CA GLN A 60 19.52 0.46 1.30
C GLN A 60 18.83 -0.81 0.78
N GLN A 61 18.31 -1.66 1.69
CA GLN A 61 17.53 -2.83 1.31
C GLN A 61 16.23 -2.43 0.59
N LEU A 62 15.52 -1.43 1.10
CA LEU A 62 14.30 -0.92 0.46
C LEU A 62 14.59 -0.31 -0.93
N ALA A 63 15.70 0.40 -1.09
CA ALA A 63 16.11 0.93 -2.40
C ALA A 63 16.43 -0.17 -3.41
N LYS A 64 17.05 -1.28 -2.95
CA LYS A 64 17.29 -2.45 -3.79
C LYS A 64 15.97 -3.10 -4.22
N VAL A 65 15.06 -3.34 -3.28
CA VAL A 65 13.73 -3.92 -3.57
C VAL A 65 12.95 -3.04 -4.55
N GLU A 66 12.97 -1.72 -4.35
CA GLU A 66 12.35 -0.77 -5.29
C GLU A 66 12.91 -0.91 -6.71
N LYS A 67 14.25 -1.02 -6.84
CA LYS A 67 14.90 -1.22 -8.14
C LYS A 67 14.47 -2.54 -8.80
N ASP A 68 14.41 -3.62 -8.02
CA ASP A 68 14.03 -4.94 -8.50
C ASP A 68 12.57 -4.96 -9.00
N VAL A 69 11.64 -4.33 -8.27
CA VAL A 69 10.22 -4.21 -8.68
C VAL A 69 10.06 -3.33 -9.92
N ARG A 70 10.80 -2.22 -10.03
CA ARG A 70 10.81 -1.39 -11.25
C ARG A 70 11.30 -2.18 -12.46
N ALA A 71 12.31 -3.03 -12.28
CA ALA A 71 12.78 -3.91 -13.35
C ALA A 71 11.73 -4.97 -13.73
N ALA A 72 11.00 -5.52 -12.75
CA ALA A 72 9.89 -6.45 -13.01
C ALA A 72 8.73 -5.77 -13.79
N LEU A 73 8.40 -4.51 -13.47
CA LEU A 73 7.37 -3.74 -14.18
C LEU A 73 7.67 -3.55 -15.68
N ALA A 74 8.96 -3.52 -16.07
CA ALA A 74 9.34 -3.38 -17.48
C ALA A 74 8.89 -4.56 -18.36
N TYR A 75 8.51 -5.69 -17.76
CA TYR A 75 7.99 -6.86 -18.48
C TYR A 75 6.48 -6.78 -18.79
N GLY A 76 5.76 -5.76 -18.28
CA GLY A 76 4.33 -5.54 -18.60
C GLY A 76 3.38 -6.62 -18.07
N VAL A 77 3.80 -7.37 -17.05
CA VAL A 77 3.00 -8.45 -16.43
C VAL A 77 2.71 -8.11 -14.97
N ASN A 78 1.51 -8.47 -14.48
CA ASN A 78 1.08 -8.23 -13.09
C ASN A 78 1.24 -6.78 -12.64
N GLU A 79 1.07 -5.81 -13.54
CA GLU A 79 1.39 -4.39 -13.30
C GLU A 79 0.68 -3.80 -12.09
N ALA A 80 -0.56 -4.22 -11.84
CA ALA A 80 -1.35 -3.72 -10.70
C ALA A 80 -0.75 -4.16 -9.35
N GLU A 81 -0.39 -5.44 -9.21
CA GLU A 81 0.26 -5.98 -8.02
C GLU A 81 1.64 -5.35 -7.83
N LEU A 82 2.45 -5.32 -8.90
CA LEU A 82 3.81 -4.76 -8.83
C LEU A 82 3.80 -3.25 -8.54
N SER A 83 2.86 -2.48 -9.10
CA SER A 83 2.70 -1.05 -8.77
C SER A 83 2.23 -0.87 -7.32
N GLY A 84 1.39 -1.79 -6.83
CA GLY A 84 1.00 -1.87 -5.43
C GLY A 84 2.18 -2.16 -4.50
N GLN A 85 3.04 -3.12 -4.83
CA GLN A 85 4.23 -3.42 -4.02
C GLN A 85 5.26 -2.28 -4.06
N LEU A 86 5.52 -1.75 -5.27
CA LEU A 86 6.44 -0.63 -5.50
C LEU A 86 6.07 0.57 -4.63
N SER A 87 4.80 0.99 -4.69
CA SER A 87 4.37 2.17 -3.96
C SER A 87 4.43 1.99 -2.43
N TYR A 88 4.27 0.78 -1.91
CA TYR A 88 4.43 0.51 -0.47
C TYR A 88 5.90 0.62 -0.05
N ILE A 89 6.80 -0.05 -0.78
CA ILE A 89 8.24 -0.04 -0.51
C ILE A 89 8.81 1.37 -0.64
N SER A 90 8.46 2.09 -1.71
CA SER A 90 8.94 3.46 -1.93
C SER A 90 8.45 4.41 -0.85
N LEU A 91 7.18 4.33 -0.43
CA LEU A 91 6.67 5.13 0.68
C LEU A 91 7.44 4.86 1.98
N ARG A 92 7.67 3.59 2.33
CA ARG A 92 8.42 3.21 3.54
C ARG A 92 9.88 3.68 3.47
N ARG A 93 10.52 3.63 2.30
CA ARG A 93 11.87 4.16 2.09
C ARG A 93 11.91 5.68 2.29
N LEU A 94 10.96 6.41 1.69
CA LEU A 94 10.89 7.86 1.76
C LEU A 94 10.65 8.37 3.17
N LEU A 95 9.74 7.74 3.91
CA LEU A 95 9.47 8.09 5.31
C LEU A 95 10.69 7.87 6.22
N ARG A 96 11.55 6.90 5.92
CA ARG A 96 12.81 6.66 6.64
C ARG A 96 13.94 7.62 6.26
N GLY A 97 13.89 8.22 5.07
CA GLY A 97 14.94 9.09 4.52
C GLY A 97 14.64 10.59 4.61
N ALA A 98 13.55 10.98 5.28
CA ALA A 98 13.01 12.33 5.20
C ALA A 98 13.88 13.38 5.93
N GLN A 99 14.76 14.08 5.20
CA GLN A 99 15.32 15.40 5.55
C GLN A 99 15.66 16.33 4.35
N THR A 100 15.12 16.13 3.13
CA THR A 100 15.46 17.01 1.98
C THR A 100 14.31 17.34 1.02
N THR A 101 14.44 18.47 0.31
CA THR A 101 13.51 18.97 -0.73
C THR A 101 13.32 18.03 -1.93
N ALA A 102 14.27 17.11 -2.17
CA ALA A 102 14.14 16.05 -3.18
C ALA A 102 12.97 15.08 -2.91
N ALA A 103 12.44 15.08 -1.67
CA ALA A 103 11.35 14.19 -1.27
C ALA A 103 10.02 14.45 -2.00
N ARG A 104 9.70 15.70 -2.38
CA ARG A 104 8.39 16.02 -3.00
C ARG A 104 8.21 15.34 -4.36
N GLU A 105 9.20 15.43 -5.24
CA GLU A 105 9.15 14.77 -6.56
C GLU A 105 9.09 13.25 -6.44
N GLU A 106 9.82 12.68 -5.47
CA GLU A 106 9.76 11.24 -5.21
C GLU A 106 8.37 10.84 -4.70
N PHE A 107 7.76 11.57 -3.77
CA PHE A 107 6.38 11.32 -3.34
C PHE A 107 5.37 11.40 -4.49
N GLN A 108 5.54 12.35 -5.42
CA GLN A 108 4.68 12.45 -6.61
C GLN A 108 4.81 11.21 -7.52
N LYS A 109 6.02 10.68 -7.69
CA LYS A 109 6.25 9.43 -8.45
C LYS A 109 5.56 8.26 -7.78
N VAL A 110 5.68 8.14 -6.45
CA VAL A 110 4.99 7.09 -5.68
C VAL A 110 3.46 7.23 -5.80
N LEU A 111 2.93 8.44 -5.74
CA LEU A 111 1.50 8.70 -5.93
C LEU A 111 1.01 8.23 -7.31
N THR A 112 1.81 8.47 -8.36
CA THR A 112 1.51 7.99 -9.72
C THR A 112 1.45 6.45 -9.78
N ASP A 113 2.33 5.76 -9.05
CA ASP A 113 2.32 4.30 -8.98
C ASP A 113 1.09 3.77 -8.22
N VAL A 114 0.66 4.47 -7.16
CA VAL A 114 -0.61 4.16 -6.46
C VAL A 114 -1.80 4.35 -7.40
N GLU A 115 -1.85 5.45 -8.15
CA GLU A 115 -2.91 5.72 -9.13
C GLU A 115 -2.97 4.64 -10.21
N ARG A 116 -1.82 4.18 -10.71
CA ARG A 116 -1.76 3.08 -11.68
C ARG A 116 -2.32 1.79 -11.08
N ALA A 117 -1.96 1.45 -9.84
CA ALA A 117 -2.47 0.28 -9.17
C ALA A 117 -4.00 0.38 -8.93
N LEU A 118 -4.49 1.54 -8.52
CA LEU A 118 -5.92 1.79 -8.27
C LEU A 118 -6.79 1.69 -9.52
N LYS A 119 -6.27 2.01 -10.72
CA LYS A 119 -7.00 1.81 -11.98
C LYS A 119 -7.43 0.37 -12.18
N SER A 120 -6.61 -0.58 -11.73
CA SER A 120 -6.87 -2.02 -11.86
C SER A 120 -7.47 -2.64 -10.60
N ARG A 121 -7.26 -2.01 -9.44
CA ARG A 121 -7.73 -2.47 -8.12
C ARG A 121 -8.46 -1.35 -7.37
N PRO A 122 -9.61 -0.87 -7.86
CA PRO A 122 -10.28 0.30 -7.29
C PRO A 122 -10.94 0.05 -5.92
N LEU A 123 -11.06 -1.20 -5.49
CA LEU A 123 -11.66 -1.60 -4.21
C LEU A 123 -10.60 -1.93 -3.15
N ASP A 124 -9.32 -1.61 -3.38
CA ASP A 124 -8.24 -1.95 -2.47
C ASP A 124 -8.04 -0.88 -1.39
N ALA A 125 -8.38 -1.22 -0.14
CA ALA A 125 -8.28 -0.31 1.00
C ALA A 125 -6.85 0.15 1.30
N HIS A 126 -5.84 -0.72 1.10
CA HIS A 126 -4.43 -0.38 1.36
C HIS A 126 -3.90 0.63 0.33
N LEU A 127 -4.34 0.51 -0.92
CA LEU A 127 -4.02 1.50 -1.96
C LEU A 127 -4.68 2.85 -1.68
N TRP A 128 -5.95 2.87 -1.27
CA TRP A 128 -6.62 4.12 -0.89
C TRP A 128 -6.03 4.76 0.36
N THR A 129 -5.63 3.97 1.37
CA THR A 129 -4.91 4.49 2.55
C THR A 129 -3.57 5.11 2.14
N ARG A 130 -2.81 4.47 1.25
CA ARG A 130 -1.53 5.03 0.75
C ARG A 130 -1.72 6.27 -0.09
N TYR A 131 -2.75 6.31 -0.94
CA TYR A 131 -3.12 7.51 -1.67
C TYR A 131 -3.41 8.67 -0.69
N THR A 132 -4.17 8.39 0.37
CA THR A 132 -4.47 9.36 1.43
C THR A 132 -3.19 9.87 2.08
N HIS A 133 -2.27 8.98 2.44
CA HIS A 133 -0.99 9.37 3.05
C HIS A 133 -0.16 10.25 2.11
N LEU A 134 0.02 9.85 0.86
CA LEU A 134 0.82 10.59 -0.12
C LEU A 134 0.19 11.96 -0.44
N SER A 135 -1.11 12.01 -0.69
CA SER A 135 -1.81 13.28 -0.94
C SER A 135 -1.76 14.22 0.25
N TYR A 136 -1.84 13.70 1.48
CA TYR A 136 -1.67 14.48 2.70
C TYR A 136 -0.23 15.01 2.87
N LEU A 137 0.79 14.19 2.61
CA LEU A 137 2.19 14.64 2.67
C LEU A 137 2.52 15.70 1.61
N LEU A 138 1.88 15.62 0.44
CA LEU A 138 2.11 16.55 -0.67
C LEU A 138 1.39 17.88 -0.46
N ASP A 139 0.09 17.84 -0.12
CA ASP A 139 -0.79 19.01 -0.19
C ASP A 139 -1.65 19.22 1.07
N GLY A 140 -1.40 18.44 2.13
CA GLY A 140 -2.19 18.48 3.36
C GLY A 140 -3.61 17.95 3.18
N LEU A 141 -4.55 18.41 4.01
CA LEU A 141 -5.95 18.02 3.92
C LEU A 141 -6.64 18.71 2.72
N SER A 142 -6.53 18.08 1.55
CA SER A 142 -7.15 18.50 0.30
C SER A 142 -8.43 17.71 -0.01
N PRO A 143 -9.26 18.11 -0.99
CA PRO A 143 -10.39 17.31 -1.45
C PRO A 143 -10.01 15.90 -1.92
N TYR A 144 -8.81 15.74 -2.49
CA TYR A 144 -8.29 14.42 -2.90
C TYR A 144 -7.96 13.56 -1.68
N THR A 145 -7.35 14.14 -0.65
CA THR A 145 -7.06 13.49 0.62
C THR A 145 -8.35 13.00 1.29
N VAL A 146 -9.36 13.87 1.37
CA VAL A 146 -10.67 13.56 1.95
C VAL A 146 -11.37 12.44 1.17
N THR A 147 -11.37 12.51 -0.16
CA THR A 147 -11.99 11.48 -1.01
C THR A 147 -11.30 10.13 -0.88
N ALA A 148 -9.97 10.12 -0.84
CA ALA A 148 -9.19 8.91 -0.69
C ALA A 148 -9.37 8.29 0.70
N LEU A 149 -9.44 9.12 1.75
CA LEU A 149 -9.71 8.68 3.11
C LEU A 149 -11.09 8.02 3.20
N ASP A 150 -12.11 8.63 2.59
CA ASP A 150 -13.47 8.09 2.54
C ASP A 150 -13.54 6.71 1.87
N ARG A 151 -12.85 6.55 0.74
CA ARG A 151 -12.72 5.26 0.04
C ARG A 151 -11.95 4.23 0.85
N SER A 152 -10.93 4.66 1.58
CA SER A 152 -10.15 3.77 2.43
C SER A 152 -11.03 3.16 3.53
N PHE A 153 -11.89 3.97 4.18
CA PHE A 153 -12.88 3.48 5.14
C PHE A 153 -13.91 2.56 4.48
N LEU A 154 -14.42 2.93 3.30
CA LEU A 154 -15.44 2.17 2.58
C LEU A 154 -14.98 0.74 2.26
N TYR A 155 -13.74 0.56 1.82
CA TYR A 155 -13.24 -0.73 1.34
C TYR A 155 -12.48 -1.55 2.38
N GLY A 156 -12.18 -0.99 3.56
CA GLY A 156 -11.40 -1.70 4.59
C GLY A 156 -11.63 -1.12 5.97
N SER A 157 -12.88 -1.02 6.40
CA SER A 157 -13.26 -0.46 7.71
C SER A 157 -12.69 -1.26 8.90
N GLN A 158 -12.42 -2.55 8.72
CA GLN A 158 -11.97 -3.48 9.77
C GLN A 158 -10.50 -3.90 9.64
N GLU A 159 -9.75 -3.30 8.71
CA GLU A 159 -8.33 -3.61 8.51
C GLU A 159 -7.47 -2.91 9.58
N TRP A 160 -6.93 -3.71 10.51
CA TRP A 160 -6.17 -3.21 11.67
C TRP A 160 -4.88 -2.50 11.27
N GLU A 161 -4.25 -2.95 10.19
CA GLU A 161 -2.98 -2.42 9.66
C GLU A 161 -3.14 -1.00 9.12
N LEU A 162 -4.36 -0.60 8.74
CA LEU A 162 -4.68 0.72 8.19
C LEU A 162 -5.15 1.70 9.25
N PHE A 163 -5.44 1.17 10.43
CA PHE A 163 -6.13 1.86 11.51
C PHE A 163 -5.32 3.00 12.09
N GLU A 164 -4.04 2.76 12.42
CA GLU A 164 -3.16 3.74 13.05
C GLU A 164 -3.05 5.03 12.23
N PHE A 165 -2.69 4.92 10.95
CA PHE A 165 -2.56 6.07 10.07
C PHE A 165 -3.88 6.84 9.91
N ARG A 166 -5.00 6.13 9.66
CA ARG A 166 -6.31 6.77 9.47
C ARG A 166 -6.74 7.52 10.72
N MET A 167 -6.57 6.91 11.90
CA MET A 167 -6.95 7.54 13.16
C MET A 167 -6.07 8.72 13.49
N ILE A 168 -4.74 8.63 13.29
CA ILE A 168 -3.84 9.76 13.47
C ILE A 168 -4.30 10.94 12.60
N LEU A 169 -4.49 10.71 11.29
CA LEU A 169 -4.94 11.76 10.38
C LEU A 169 -6.31 12.32 10.79
N CYS A 170 -7.27 11.45 11.12
CA CYS A 170 -8.61 11.88 11.50
C CYS A 170 -8.61 12.74 12.77
N LEU A 171 -7.78 12.37 13.76
CA LEU A 171 -7.71 13.06 15.04
C LEU A 171 -6.93 14.38 14.95
N LEU A 172 -5.91 14.44 14.09
CA LEU A 172 -5.18 15.67 13.78
C LEU A 172 -6.05 16.70 13.07
N GLU A 173 -6.81 16.26 12.08
CA GLU A 173 -7.61 17.13 11.21
C GLU A 173 -9.08 17.22 11.61
N TRP A 174 -9.42 16.74 12.82
CA TRP A 174 -10.79 16.51 13.27
C TRP A 174 -11.74 17.66 12.94
N ASP A 175 -11.38 18.88 13.30
CA ASP A 175 -12.30 20.03 13.15
C ASP A 175 -12.59 20.36 11.67
N ARG A 176 -11.67 20.04 10.77
CA ARG A 176 -11.75 20.27 9.32
C ARG A 176 -12.40 19.12 8.55
N LEU A 177 -12.62 17.97 9.18
CA LEU A 177 -13.24 16.82 8.52
C LEU A 177 -14.75 17.01 8.32
N PRO A 178 -15.29 16.55 7.17
CA PRO A 178 -16.73 16.36 6.98
C PRO A 178 -17.34 15.48 8.08
N SER A 179 -18.61 15.72 8.41
CA SER A 179 -19.35 14.92 9.41
C SER A 179 -19.35 13.42 9.08
N SER A 180 -19.53 13.06 7.81
CA SER A 180 -19.51 11.66 7.37
C SER A 180 -18.20 10.93 7.70
N LEU A 181 -17.06 11.61 7.59
CA LEU A 181 -15.76 11.04 7.96
C LEU A 181 -15.55 11.00 9.47
N LYS A 182 -16.09 11.97 10.22
CA LYS A 182 -16.10 11.92 11.69
C LYS A 182 -16.88 10.72 12.19
N ASP A 183 -18.01 10.41 11.58
CA ASP A 183 -18.84 9.26 11.96
C ASP A 183 -18.11 7.95 11.66
N LYS A 184 -17.52 7.80 10.47
CA LYS A 184 -16.66 6.65 10.12
C LYS A 184 -15.47 6.49 11.08
N ALA A 185 -14.85 7.60 11.48
CA ALA A 185 -13.76 7.57 12.46
C ALA A 185 -14.25 7.11 13.84
N ARG A 186 -15.44 7.53 14.29
CA ARG A 186 -16.04 7.04 15.55
C ARG A 186 -16.33 5.55 15.50
N GLU A 187 -16.94 5.07 14.42
CA GLU A 187 -17.19 3.64 14.21
C GLU A 187 -15.89 2.84 14.27
N GLN A 188 -14.82 3.35 13.66
CA GLN A 188 -13.51 2.72 13.71
C GLN A 188 -12.92 2.77 15.14
N ILE A 189 -13.10 3.87 15.89
CA ILE A 189 -12.70 3.93 17.31
C ILE A 189 -13.45 2.91 18.17
N GLU A 190 -14.75 2.75 17.97
CA GLU A 190 -15.58 1.76 18.66
C GLU A 190 -15.10 0.33 18.34
N PHE A 191 -14.85 0.03 17.07
CA PHE A 191 -14.26 -1.25 16.65
C PHE A 191 -12.91 -1.51 17.32
N GLY A 192 -12.06 -0.48 17.36
CA GLY A 192 -10.73 -0.54 17.94
C GLY A 192 -10.68 -0.61 19.47
N ALA A 193 -11.77 -0.26 20.17
CA ALA A 193 -11.81 -0.10 21.63
C ALA A 193 -11.32 -1.33 22.42
N THR A 194 -11.42 -2.51 21.82
CA THR A 194 -10.98 -3.80 22.40
C THR A 194 -9.47 -4.02 22.36
N ASN A 195 -8.71 -3.21 21.63
CA ASN A 195 -7.28 -3.37 21.44
C ASN A 195 -6.51 -2.19 22.07
N PRO A 196 -6.14 -2.24 23.37
CA PRO A 196 -5.44 -1.13 24.01
C PRO A 196 -4.03 -0.87 23.44
N THR A 197 -3.43 -1.87 22.80
CA THR A 197 -2.10 -1.74 22.19
C THR A 197 -2.10 -0.71 21.07
N ILE A 198 -3.05 -0.81 20.13
CA ILE A 198 -3.10 0.12 18.99
C ILE A 198 -3.32 1.57 19.45
N TRP A 199 -4.13 1.76 20.50
CA TRP A 199 -4.36 3.08 21.08
C TRP A 199 -3.15 3.64 21.79
N GLY A 200 -2.36 2.81 22.48
CA GLY A 200 -1.10 3.25 23.06
C GLY A 200 -0.11 3.78 22.02
N HIS A 201 -0.04 3.12 20.86
CA HIS A 201 0.77 3.60 19.73
C HIS A 201 0.23 4.91 19.15
N ILE A 202 -1.06 4.99 18.84
CA ILE A 202 -1.68 6.22 18.30
C ILE A 202 -1.51 7.39 19.28
N LEU A 203 -1.78 7.20 20.58
CA LEU A 203 -1.62 8.26 21.60
C LEU A 203 -0.17 8.76 21.70
N ALA A 204 0.82 7.90 21.46
CA ALA A 204 2.23 8.27 21.47
C ALA A 204 2.62 9.20 20.31
N ASP A 205 1.88 9.14 19.19
CA ASP A 205 2.13 9.94 17.98
C ASP A 205 1.26 11.19 17.86
N LEU A 206 0.27 11.34 18.74
CA LEU A 206 -0.63 12.50 18.71
C LEU A 206 -0.11 13.70 19.52
N PRO A 207 -0.35 14.93 19.04
CA PRO A 207 -0.21 16.13 19.86
C PRO A 207 -1.27 16.15 20.96
N GLN A 208 -1.01 16.94 22.02
CA GLN A 208 -1.81 16.94 23.25
C GLN A 208 -3.32 17.10 23.02
N SER A 209 -3.74 18.04 22.16
CA SER A 209 -5.16 18.30 21.90
C SER A 209 -5.88 17.12 21.22
N ALA A 210 -5.23 16.48 20.25
CA ALA A 210 -5.75 15.28 19.60
C ALA A 210 -5.72 14.06 20.54
N ARG A 211 -4.74 14.00 21.45
CA ARG A 211 -4.63 12.97 22.49
C ARG A 211 -5.81 13.03 23.46
N GLU A 212 -6.11 14.22 23.99
CA GLU A 212 -7.26 14.44 24.89
C GLU A 212 -8.59 14.06 24.22
N ARG A 213 -8.74 14.44 22.95
CA ARG A 213 -9.90 14.05 22.14
C ARG A 213 -10.05 12.54 22.03
N LEU A 214 -8.97 11.83 21.69
CA LEU A 214 -9.00 10.37 21.59
C LEU A 214 -9.35 9.72 22.93
N LEU A 215 -8.75 10.17 24.03
CA LEU A 215 -9.07 9.66 25.37
C LEU A 215 -10.55 9.88 25.73
N GLY A 216 -11.13 11.01 25.33
CA GLY A 216 -12.56 11.28 25.48
C GLY A 216 -13.42 10.24 24.74
N PHE A 217 -13.10 9.95 23.48
CA PHE A 217 -13.81 8.92 22.71
C PHE A 217 -13.64 7.52 23.31
N LEU A 218 -12.41 7.12 23.64
CA LEU A 218 -12.13 5.82 24.24
C LEU A 218 -12.85 5.64 25.59
N THR A 219 -12.95 6.69 26.38
CA THR A 219 -13.70 6.68 27.65
C THR A 219 -15.19 6.53 27.41
N ALA A 220 -15.75 7.24 26.41
CA ALA A 220 -17.17 7.16 26.07
C ALA A 220 -17.61 5.75 25.64
N VAL A 221 -16.70 4.97 25.03
CA VAL A 221 -16.94 3.59 24.60
C VAL A 221 -16.44 2.54 25.59
N SER A 222 -16.09 2.95 26.82
CA SER A 222 -15.59 2.06 27.89
C SER A 222 -14.35 1.22 27.52
N ALA A 223 -13.46 1.76 26.68
CA ALA A 223 -12.19 1.12 26.34
C ALA A 223 -11.22 1.07 27.53
N ASP A 224 -10.26 0.15 27.50
CA ASP A 224 -9.18 0.06 28.50
C ASP A 224 -8.13 1.18 28.29
N THR A 225 -8.46 2.38 28.75
CA THR A 225 -7.59 3.56 28.66
C THR A 225 -6.35 3.46 29.55
N LYS A 226 -6.38 2.65 30.62
CA LYS A 226 -5.23 2.48 31.52
C LYS A 226 -4.09 1.77 30.83
N THR A 227 -4.38 0.67 30.14
CA THR A 227 -3.36 -0.07 29.39
C THR A 227 -2.84 0.76 28.21
N ALA A 228 -3.71 1.47 27.50
CA ALA A 228 -3.31 2.35 26.40
C ALA A 228 -2.33 3.45 26.87
N LEU A 229 -2.61 4.12 28.00
CA LEU A 229 -1.73 5.13 28.59
C LEU A 229 -0.40 4.56 29.09
N TYR A 230 -0.39 3.35 29.65
CA TYR A 230 0.85 2.68 30.06
C TYR A 230 1.79 2.42 28.86
N ILE A 231 1.22 1.97 27.75
CA ILE A 231 1.96 1.72 26.50
C ILE A 231 2.49 3.03 25.94
N GLU A 232 1.63 4.06 25.84
CA GLU A 232 2.02 5.40 25.39
C GLU A 232 3.20 5.97 26.19
N GLY A 233 3.12 5.94 27.52
CA GLY A 233 4.19 6.44 28.40
C GLY A 233 5.49 5.63 28.29
N THR A 234 5.41 4.35 27.92
CA THR A 234 6.60 3.52 27.64
C THR A 234 7.24 3.89 26.31
N LEU A 235 6.43 4.14 25.28
CA LEU A 235 6.90 4.54 23.95
C LEU A 235 7.54 5.94 23.96
N ARG A 236 6.92 6.92 24.62
CA ARG A 236 7.47 8.29 24.74
C ARG A 236 8.82 8.30 25.44
N ARG A 237 8.95 7.63 26.59
CA ARG A 237 10.24 7.51 27.31
C ARG A 237 11.34 6.90 26.43
N ARG A 238 11.03 5.88 25.64
CA ARG A 238 12.01 5.29 24.69
C ARG A 238 12.46 6.28 23.62
N ARG A 239 11.61 7.21 23.18
CA ARG A 239 11.95 8.24 22.19
C ARG A 239 12.75 9.40 22.79
N GLU A 240 12.60 9.66 24.08
CA GLU A 240 13.37 10.68 24.80
C GLU A 240 14.77 10.19 25.20
N THR A 241 14.96 8.87 25.27
CA THR A 241 16.22 8.25 25.71
C THR A 241 17.14 7.84 24.53
N ASN A 242 16.62 7.81 23.30
CA ASN A 242 17.35 7.46 22.07
C ASN A 242 17.45 8.67 21.14
#